data_AF-A0A9E1PE42-F1
#
_entry.id   AF-A0A9E1PE42-F1
#
_cell.length_a   1.000
_cell.length_b   1.000
_cell.length_c   1.000
_cell.angle_alpha   90.00
_cell.angle_beta   90.00
_cell.angle_gamma   90.00
#
_symmetry.space_group_name_H-M   'P 1'
#
loop_
_entity.id
_entity.type
_entity.pdbx_description
1 polymer ?
#
loop_
_entity_poly.entity_id
_entity_poly.type
_entity_poly.pdbx_seq_one_letter_code
_entity_poly.pdbx_strand_id
1 'polypeptide(L)'
;DMWPVDYDGTPIANTDHPLSFYPQLPFYVGNNKVEEIHTLSDQNELTKRYTERAVDFINRNKNKHFFLYLPHSMPHVPLGVSSEFKGKSKQGMYGDVMMEIDWSVGQIMKALSENDLDDNTLVIFTSDNGPWLNYGNHAGSVGNLREGKGTMWEGGSRVPCIIRWPEKIPKGLVSNQLAATIDILPTIAAVTGAQLPEYPIDGINIESIIYGDSINNPRKEYYYYYSGELIAVRRGKMKLVFPHTYRSYEGYTPGSDGYPAIYEGVLGRYASGKSELALYDLNIDRSEEKNIISQYPKIVKQLQLLGNKARLSFGDKLKGVKGEEVRPIGQLDIDRPKSELKVNHIGVGKSIKLKKSYSDKYSGNGNNTVSNGMLGTLDHNDGNWQGYEEKDFEAVIDLGELVNINQISCSFLQRQSSWIFSPTEVNISISKDGLSFASVKSFYDSTEKNPAYEIKTFSQNFEKFKTRYIKINAKNVKVCPDWHPGRGGKAWLFIDEIVIK
;
A
#
# COMPACT_ATOMS: atom_id res chain seq x y z
N ASP A 1 10.27 -2.87 -8.29
CA ASP A 1 10.86 -1.52 -8.34
C ASP A 1 11.35 -1.05 -6.96
N MET A 2 10.66 -1.39 -5.87
CA MET A 2 11.04 -0.96 -4.52
C MET A 2 11.83 -2.03 -3.74
N TRP A 3 13.08 -2.26 -4.15
CA TRP A 3 14.04 -3.14 -3.47
C TRP A 3 15.48 -2.70 -3.79
N PRO A 4 16.52 -3.17 -3.07
CA PRO A 4 17.90 -2.69 -3.18
C PRO A 4 18.64 -3.07 -4.47
N VAL A 5 18.09 -2.77 -5.64
CA VAL A 5 18.66 -3.04 -6.96
C VAL A 5 18.38 -1.84 -7.87
N ASP A 6 19.41 -1.31 -8.55
CA ASP A 6 19.29 -0.17 -9.47
C ASP A 6 18.68 -0.60 -10.83
N TYR A 7 18.41 0.37 -11.70
CA TYR A 7 17.86 0.17 -13.03
C TYR A 7 18.77 -0.67 -13.95
N ASP A 8 20.10 -0.65 -13.78
CA ASP A 8 21.04 -1.55 -14.48
C ASP A 8 21.15 -2.95 -13.85
N GLY A 9 20.51 -3.15 -12.71
CA GLY A 9 20.55 -4.38 -11.95
C GLY A 9 21.70 -4.52 -10.98
N THR A 10 22.47 -3.46 -10.76
CA THR A 10 23.48 -3.41 -9.72
C THR A 10 22.82 -3.43 -8.35
N PRO A 11 23.20 -4.38 -7.46
CA PRO A 11 22.72 -4.36 -6.08
C PRO A 11 23.17 -3.09 -5.36
N ILE A 12 22.23 -2.44 -4.69
CA ILE A 12 22.42 -1.20 -3.94
C ILE A 12 22.52 -1.55 -2.45
N ALA A 13 23.73 -1.75 -1.96
CA ALA A 13 23.98 -1.99 -0.54
C ALA A 13 24.90 -0.92 0.06
N ASN A 14 24.61 -0.47 1.29
CA ASN A 14 25.46 0.43 2.07
C ASN A 14 25.79 1.76 1.37
N THR A 15 24.86 2.27 0.58
CA THR A 15 24.95 3.59 -0.08
C THR A 15 23.85 4.53 0.42
N ASP A 16 24.03 5.83 0.16
CA ASP A 16 23.02 6.87 0.41
C ASP A 16 21.81 6.80 -0.53
N HIS A 17 21.75 5.79 -1.40
CA HIS A 17 20.68 5.65 -2.38
C HIS A 17 19.37 5.22 -1.69
N PRO A 18 18.21 5.85 -1.97
CA PRO A 18 16.93 5.56 -1.30
C PRO A 18 16.50 4.09 -1.35
N LEU A 19 16.87 3.36 -2.41
CA LEU A 19 16.55 1.93 -2.52
C LEU A 19 17.29 1.04 -1.51
N SER A 20 18.44 1.49 -0.96
CA SER A 20 19.23 0.72 0.01
C SER A 20 18.47 0.50 1.34
N PHE A 21 17.38 1.24 1.58
CA PHE A 21 16.56 1.15 2.80
C PHE A 21 15.43 0.14 2.71
N TYR A 22 15.08 -0.33 1.51
CA TYR A 22 14.10 -1.39 1.36
C TYR A 22 14.72 -2.74 1.76
N PRO A 23 13.95 -3.68 2.31
CA PRO A 23 14.43 -5.05 2.47
C PRO A 23 14.67 -5.68 1.10
N GLN A 24 15.55 -6.68 1.04
CA GLN A 24 15.66 -7.51 -0.16
C GLN A 24 14.30 -8.12 -0.50
N LEU A 25 13.99 -8.23 -1.80
CA LEU A 25 12.68 -8.70 -2.26
C LEU A 25 12.48 -10.14 -1.80
N PRO A 26 11.57 -10.39 -0.86
CA PRO A 26 11.38 -11.72 -0.34
C PRO A 26 10.48 -12.52 -1.28
N PHE A 27 10.80 -13.80 -1.46
CA PHE A 27 9.90 -14.72 -2.12
C PHE A 27 9.28 -15.65 -1.07
N TYR A 28 7.94 -15.62 -1.02
CA TYR A 28 7.16 -16.32 -0.03
C TYR A 28 6.49 -17.57 -0.59
N VAL A 29 6.41 -18.60 0.25
CA VAL A 29 5.56 -19.78 0.03
C VAL A 29 4.69 -19.97 1.27
N GLY A 30 3.37 -19.80 1.10
CA GLY A 30 2.47 -19.65 2.24
C GLY A 30 2.88 -18.42 3.06
N ASN A 31 3.15 -18.62 4.35
CA ASN A 31 3.57 -17.55 5.27
C ASN A 31 5.10 -17.52 5.52
N ASN A 32 5.87 -18.36 4.82
CA ASN A 32 7.31 -18.48 5.04
C ASN A 32 8.08 -17.80 3.92
N LYS A 33 9.03 -16.93 4.28
CA LYS A 33 10.06 -16.45 3.35
C LYS A 33 10.99 -17.63 3.06
N VAL A 34 11.05 -18.06 1.80
CA VAL A 34 11.89 -19.22 1.42
C VAL A 34 13.21 -18.80 0.77
N GLU A 35 13.27 -17.58 0.23
CA GLU A 35 14.48 -17.00 -0.35
C GLU A 35 14.34 -15.48 -0.45
N GLU A 36 15.45 -14.84 -0.78
CA GLU A 36 15.52 -13.44 -1.19
C GLU A 36 15.99 -13.40 -2.63
N ILE A 37 15.33 -12.56 -3.42
CA ILE A 37 15.82 -12.19 -4.73
C ILE A 37 16.86 -11.08 -4.47
N HIS A 38 18.02 -11.10 -5.13
CA HIS A 38 19.08 -10.09 -4.92
C HIS A 38 19.47 -9.31 -6.17
N THR A 39 19.19 -9.85 -7.36
CA THR A 39 19.60 -9.26 -8.64
C THR A 39 18.47 -9.31 -9.66
N LEU A 40 18.61 -8.55 -10.76
CA LEU A 40 17.68 -8.68 -11.88
C LEU A 40 17.71 -10.06 -12.54
N SER A 41 18.83 -10.79 -12.42
CA SER A 41 18.91 -12.15 -12.93
C SER A 41 18.04 -13.10 -12.11
N ASP A 42 18.00 -12.92 -10.79
CA ASP A 42 17.21 -13.78 -9.90
C ASP A 42 15.71 -13.61 -10.16
N GLN A 43 15.26 -12.42 -10.57
CA GLN A 43 13.84 -12.21 -10.88
C GLN A 43 13.39 -12.81 -12.23
N ASN A 44 14.32 -13.20 -13.11
CA ASN A 44 13.99 -13.73 -14.44
C ASN A 44 13.06 -14.95 -14.37
N GLU A 45 13.16 -15.73 -13.31
CA GLU A 45 12.36 -16.96 -13.14
C GLU A 45 11.04 -16.71 -12.40
N LEU A 46 10.72 -15.47 -11.99
CA LEU A 46 9.52 -15.22 -11.17
C LEU A 46 8.23 -15.57 -11.92
N THR A 47 8.11 -15.19 -13.19
CA THR A 47 6.92 -15.52 -14.00
C THR A 47 6.70 -17.03 -14.03
N LYS A 48 7.72 -17.79 -14.44
CA LYS A 48 7.70 -19.26 -14.45
C LYS A 48 7.37 -19.86 -13.08
N ARG A 49 7.99 -19.38 -12.01
CA ARG A 49 7.77 -19.92 -10.65
C ARG A 49 6.38 -19.62 -10.11
N TYR A 50 5.77 -18.51 -10.51
CA TYR A 50 4.36 -18.22 -10.25
C TYR A 50 3.45 -19.15 -11.07
N THR A 51 3.77 -19.37 -12.36
CA THR A 51 3.03 -20.30 -13.24
C THR A 51 3.04 -21.72 -12.69
N GLU A 52 4.20 -22.26 -12.33
CA GLU A 52 4.34 -23.62 -11.79
C GLU A 52 3.53 -23.81 -10.52
N ARG A 53 3.49 -22.79 -9.64
CA ARG A 53 2.67 -22.80 -8.43
C ARG A 53 1.17 -22.73 -8.73
N ALA A 54 0.77 -21.94 -9.72
CA ALA A 54 -0.62 -21.87 -10.16
C ALA A 54 -1.09 -23.23 -10.71
N VAL A 55 -0.27 -23.88 -11.55
CA VAL A 55 -0.56 -25.21 -12.11
C VAL A 55 -0.61 -26.27 -11.00
N ASP A 56 0.37 -26.29 -10.10
CA ASP A 56 0.37 -27.19 -8.94
C ASP A 56 -0.87 -26.98 -8.05
N PHE A 57 -1.25 -25.73 -7.80
CA PHE A 57 -2.45 -25.39 -7.04
C PHE A 57 -3.72 -25.96 -7.70
N ILE A 58 -3.87 -25.80 -9.02
CA ILE A 58 -5.01 -26.37 -9.77
C ILE A 58 -5.01 -27.91 -9.63
N ASN A 59 -3.88 -28.56 -9.90
CA ASN A 59 -3.74 -30.01 -9.84
C ASN A 59 -4.11 -30.58 -8.46
N ARG A 60 -3.64 -29.95 -7.38
CA ARG A 60 -3.93 -30.39 -5.99
C ARG A 60 -5.38 -30.11 -5.57
N ASN A 61 -6.04 -29.12 -6.17
CA ASN A 61 -7.39 -28.71 -5.80
C ASN A 61 -8.46 -29.12 -6.81
N LYS A 62 -8.15 -29.96 -7.80
CA LYS A 62 -9.09 -30.37 -8.86
C LYS A 62 -10.43 -30.96 -8.38
N ASN A 63 -10.47 -31.50 -7.17
CA ASN A 63 -11.69 -32.06 -6.58
C ASN A 63 -12.38 -31.09 -5.60
N LYS A 64 -12.03 -29.80 -5.61
CA LYS A 64 -12.55 -28.75 -4.72
C LYS A 64 -12.83 -27.49 -5.53
N HIS A 65 -13.74 -26.65 -5.04
CA HIS A 65 -13.84 -25.27 -5.52
C HIS A 65 -12.60 -24.49 -5.07
N PHE A 66 -12.04 -23.70 -5.97
CA PHE A 66 -10.87 -22.88 -5.67
C PHE A 66 -11.01 -21.46 -6.24
N PHE A 67 -10.26 -20.55 -5.63
CA PHE A 67 -10.03 -19.20 -6.13
C PHE A 67 -8.52 -19.02 -6.28
N LEU A 68 -8.07 -18.71 -7.49
CA LEU A 68 -6.68 -18.43 -7.81
C LEU A 68 -6.56 -16.95 -8.23
N TYR A 69 -5.83 -16.18 -7.43
CA TYR A 69 -5.43 -14.82 -7.79
C TYR A 69 -3.92 -14.83 -8.11
N LEU A 70 -3.57 -14.52 -9.37
CA LEU A 70 -2.21 -14.57 -9.89
C LEU A 70 -1.75 -13.21 -10.41
N PRO A 71 -1.36 -12.27 -9.51
CA PRO A 71 -0.78 -11.00 -9.92
C PRO A 71 0.69 -11.20 -10.27
N HIS A 72 0.99 -11.38 -11.56
CA HIS A 72 2.38 -11.41 -12.02
C HIS A 72 3.10 -10.08 -11.65
N SER A 73 4.35 -10.18 -11.21
CA SER A 73 5.20 -8.99 -10.99
C SER A 73 5.55 -8.31 -12.32
N MET A 74 5.71 -9.11 -13.38
CA MET A 74 5.84 -8.64 -14.75
C MET A 74 4.47 -8.23 -15.32
N PRO A 75 4.39 -7.22 -16.22
CA PRO A 75 5.48 -6.59 -16.94
C PRO A 75 5.98 -5.29 -16.30
N HIS A 76 5.86 -5.14 -14.97
CA HIS A 76 6.38 -3.96 -14.30
C HIS A 76 7.92 -3.96 -14.35
N VAL A 77 8.50 -2.79 -14.63
CA VAL A 77 9.95 -2.60 -14.61
C VAL A 77 10.52 -2.66 -13.18
N PRO A 78 11.79 -3.07 -13.00
CA PRO A 78 12.71 -3.59 -14.01
C PRO A 78 12.26 -4.94 -14.56
N LEU A 79 12.35 -5.12 -15.88
CA LEU A 79 11.88 -6.35 -16.54
C LEU A 79 12.79 -7.54 -16.20
N GLY A 80 12.19 -8.72 -16.09
CA GLY A 80 12.86 -10.00 -15.93
C GLY A 80 12.13 -11.05 -16.76
N VAL A 81 12.90 -11.87 -17.46
CA VAL A 81 12.35 -12.88 -18.38
C VAL A 81 13.27 -14.10 -18.38
N SER A 82 12.68 -15.29 -18.34
CA SER A 82 13.43 -16.54 -18.34
C SER A 82 14.20 -16.75 -19.65
N SER A 83 15.21 -17.62 -19.59
CA SER A 83 16.12 -17.88 -20.71
C SER A 83 15.41 -18.42 -21.96
N GLU A 84 14.27 -19.09 -21.77
CA GLU A 84 13.45 -19.70 -22.80
C GLU A 84 12.80 -18.65 -23.70
N PHE A 85 12.46 -17.47 -23.15
CA PHE A 85 11.79 -16.38 -23.85
C PHE A 85 12.70 -15.21 -24.19
N LYS A 86 13.86 -15.08 -23.52
CA LYS A 86 14.81 -14.01 -23.76
C LYS A 86 15.28 -13.96 -25.22
N GLY A 87 15.10 -12.81 -25.87
CA GLY A 87 15.48 -12.54 -27.25
C GLY A 87 14.63 -13.23 -28.30
N LYS A 88 13.40 -13.67 -27.97
CA LYS A 88 12.52 -14.40 -28.92
C LYS A 88 11.52 -13.48 -29.62
N SER A 89 11.18 -12.35 -29.01
CA SER A 89 10.25 -11.38 -29.55
C SER A 89 10.93 -10.36 -30.45
N LYS A 90 10.22 -9.97 -31.51
CA LYS A 90 10.62 -8.84 -32.37
C LYS A 90 10.43 -7.47 -31.69
N GLN A 91 9.77 -7.43 -30.53
CA GLN A 91 9.52 -6.21 -29.75
C GLN A 91 10.49 -6.05 -28.57
N GLY A 92 11.63 -6.74 -28.61
CA GLY A 92 12.65 -6.68 -27.55
C GLY A 92 12.16 -7.26 -26.22
N MET A 93 12.79 -6.84 -25.13
CA MET A 93 12.61 -7.44 -23.80
C MET A 93 11.16 -7.36 -23.29
N TYR A 94 10.46 -6.25 -23.55
CA TYR A 94 9.04 -6.15 -23.19
C TYR A 94 8.20 -7.18 -23.93
N GLY A 95 8.50 -7.40 -25.21
CA GLY A 95 7.86 -8.44 -26.01
C GLY A 95 8.17 -9.86 -25.51
N ASP A 96 9.39 -10.11 -25.04
CA ASP A 96 9.77 -11.41 -24.46
C ASP A 96 8.98 -11.68 -23.18
N VAL A 97 8.86 -10.67 -22.30
CA VAL A 97 8.03 -10.74 -21.08
C VAL A 97 6.57 -11.04 -21.43
N MET A 98 6.03 -10.38 -22.46
CA MET A 98 4.65 -10.64 -22.89
C MET A 98 4.47 -12.07 -23.44
N MET A 99 5.46 -12.63 -24.15
CA MET A 99 5.42 -14.03 -24.57
C MET A 99 5.44 -14.99 -23.39
N GLU A 100 6.21 -14.70 -22.34
CA GLU A 100 6.26 -15.54 -21.13
C GLU A 100 4.95 -15.46 -20.32
N ILE A 101 4.33 -14.28 -20.21
CA ILE A 101 3.00 -14.12 -19.60
C ILE A 101 1.93 -14.87 -20.41
N ASP A 102 1.97 -14.79 -21.73
CA ASP A 102 1.06 -15.55 -22.61
C ASP A 102 1.25 -17.07 -22.45
N TRP A 103 2.50 -17.54 -22.40
CA TRP A 103 2.81 -18.93 -22.08
C TRP A 103 2.28 -19.34 -20.69
N SER A 104 2.43 -18.48 -19.68
CA SER A 104 1.92 -18.72 -18.33
C SER A 104 0.41 -18.95 -18.33
N VAL A 105 -0.34 -18.08 -19.01
CA VAL A 105 -1.79 -18.26 -19.21
C VAL A 105 -2.06 -19.57 -19.95
N GLY A 106 -1.29 -19.90 -20.98
CA GLY A 106 -1.38 -21.18 -21.69
C GLY A 106 -1.19 -22.40 -20.79
N GLN A 107 -0.24 -22.37 -19.85
CA GLN A 107 -0.05 -23.47 -18.89
C GLN A 107 -1.22 -23.62 -17.93
N ILE A 108 -1.79 -22.50 -17.47
CA ILE A 108 -2.97 -22.50 -16.60
C ILE A 108 -4.18 -23.09 -17.35
N MET A 109 -4.42 -22.64 -18.58
CA MET A 109 -5.51 -23.18 -19.40
C MET A 109 -5.33 -24.67 -19.69
N LYS A 110 -4.09 -25.10 -19.96
CA LYS A 110 -3.75 -26.51 -20.13
C LYS A 110 -4.04 -27.32 -18.86
N ALA A 111 -3.63 -26.83 -17.69
CA ALA A 111 -3.90 -27.50 -16.42
C ALA A 111 -5.40 -27.61 -16.12
N LEU A 112 -6.20 -26.58 -16.43
CA LEU A 112 -7.66 -26.65 -16.31
C LEU A 112 -8.24 -27.73 -17.24
N SER A 113 -7.77 -27.79 -18.50
CA SER A 113 -8.22 -28.79 -19.46
C SER A 113 -7.81 -30.22 -19.09
N GLU A 114 -6.57 -30.44 -18.64
CA GLU A 114 -6.06 -31.78 -18.27
C GLU A 114 -6.73 -32.35 -17.01
N ASN A 115 -7.40 -31.49 -16.22
CA ASN A 115 -8.15 -31.90 -15.03
C ASN A 115 -9.68 -31.84 -15.24
N ASP A 116 -10.16 -31.66 -16.47
CA ASP A 116 -11.59 -31.57 -16.81
C ASP A 116 -12.32 -30.42 -16.06
N LEU A 117 -11.62 -29.32 -15.78
CA LEU A 117 -12.14 -28.15 -15.05
C LEU A 117 -12.53 -26.99 -15.96
N ASP A 118 -12.12 -27.05 -17.23
CA ASP A 118 -12.20 -25.92 -18.15
C ASP A 118 -13.62 -25.37 -18.31
N ASP A 119 -14.62 -26.25 -18.46
CA ASP A 119 -16.01 -25.86 -18.67
C ASP A 119 -16.62 -25.14 -17.46
N ASN A 120 -16.21 -25.52 -16.23
CA ASN A 120 -16.73 -24.97 -14.98
C ASN A 120 -15.77 -24.00 -14.27
N THR A 121 -14.88 -23.34 -15.02
CA THR A 121 -13.96 -22.34 -14.48
C THR A 121 -14.19 -20.97 -15.11
N LEU A 122 -14.45 -19.97 -14.27
CA LEU A 122 -14.44 -18.56 -14.66
C LEU A 122 -12.99 -18.02 -14.63
N VAL A 123 -12.44 -17.73 -15.80
CA VAL A 123 -11.12 -17.12 -15.96
C VAL A 123 -11.28 -15.64 -16.34
N ILE A 124 -10.60 -14.75 -15.60
CA ILE A 124 -10.56 -13.32 -15.86
C ILE A 124 -9.10 -12.90 -16.06
N PHE A 125 -8.80 -12.31 -17.22
CA PHE A 125 -7.49 -11.72 -17.53
C PHE A 125 -7.66 -10.22 -17.70
N THR A 126 -6.91 -9.41 -16.93
CA THR A 126 -6.94 -7.94 -17.01
C THR A 126 -5.63 -7.32 -16.49
N SER A 127 -5.56 -5.98 -16.48
CA SER A 127 -4.42 -5.20 -15.97
C SER A 127 -4.88 -4.26 -14.85
N ASP A 128 -3.96 -3.88 -13.96
CA ASP A 128 -4.21 -2.95 -12.85
C ASP A 128 -4.27 -1.48 -13.30
N ASN A 129 -3.51 -1.12 -14.34
CA ASN A 129 -3.51 0.20 -15.00
C ASN A 129 -2.99 0.11 -16.45
N GLY A 130 -2.99 1.26 -17.13
CA GLY A 130 -2.33 1.44 -18.43
C GLY A 130 -0.80 1.44 -18.34
N PRO A 131 -0.09 1.41 -19.48
CA PRO A 131 1.36 1.21 -19.51
C PRO A 131 2.14 2.40 -18.95
N TRP A 132 3.30 2.11 -18.38
CA TRP A 132 4.23 3.12 -17.86
C TRP A 132 5.16 3.63 -18.96
N LEU A 133 4.62 4.48 -19.84
CA LEU A 133 5.28 4.95 -21.07
C LEU A 133 6.66 5.63 -20.85
N ASN A 134 7.00 6.01 -19.61
CA ASN A 134 8.28 6.64 -19.28
C ASN A 134 9.51 5.78 -19.62
N TYR A 135 9.33 4.46 -19.76
CA TYR A 135 10.40 3.48 -20.01
C TYR A 135 10.52 3.07 -21.47
N GLY A 136 9.81 3.74 -22.38
CA GLY A 136 9.93 3.54 -23.83
C GLY A 136 9.82 2.08 -24.26
N ASN A 137 10.92 1.49 -24.75
CA ASN A 137 10.96 0.11 -25.23
C ASN A 137 10.75 -0.96 -24.13
N HIS A 138 10.77 -0.56 -22.86
CA HIS A 138 10.44 -1.40 -21.69
C HIS A 138 9.03 -1.11 -21.14
N ALA A 139 8.14 -0.55 -21.96
CA ALA A 139 6.75 -0.28 -21.62
C ALA A 139 5.78 -0.87 -22.65
N GLY A 140 4.51 -1.04 -22.23
CA GLY A 140 3.43 -1.43 -23.12
C GLY A 140 2.94 -0.29 -24.02
N SER A 141 1.97 -0.59 -24.87
CA SER A 141 1.36 0.38 -25.78
C SER A 141 -0.05 0.77 -25.32
N VAL A 142 -0.40 2.04 -25.53
CA VAL A 142 -1.75 2.57 -25.34
C VAL A 142 -2.60 2.45 -26.59
N GLY A 143 -2.03 1.97 -27.70
CA GLY A 143 -2.65 2.00 -29.01
C GLY A 143 -3.05 3.43 -29.38
N ASN A 144 -4.34 3.66 -29.59
CA ASN A 144 -4.92 4.96 -29.92
C ASN A 144 -5.54 5.69 -28.72
N LEU A 145 -5.18 5.30 -27.49
CA LEU A 145 -5.66 5.97 -26.29
C LEU A 145 -4.66 7.04 -25.85
N ARG A 146 -5.16 8.09 -25.19
CA ARG A 146 -4.34 9.21 -24.73
C ARG A 146 -3.65 8.93 -23.42
N GLU A 147 -2.38 9.35 -23.34
CA GLU A 147 -1.51 9.28 -22.15
C GLU A 147 -1.40 7.86 -21.56
N GLY A 148 -0.76 7.69 -20.39
CA GLY A 148 -0.50 6.37 -19.79
C GLY A 148 -0.66 6.33 -18.27
N LYS A 149 0.02 5.38 -17.63
CA LYS A 149 0.01 5.16 -16.16
C LYS A 149 0.09 6.46 -15.37
N GLY A 150 -0.74 6.58 -14.33
CA GLY A 150 -0.74 7.76 -13.46
C GLY A 150 -1.51 8.96 -14.01
N THR A 151 -2.30 8.76 -15.06
CA THR A 151 -3.28 9.72 -15.57
C THR A 151 -4.67 9.07 -15.65
N MET A 152 -5.73 9.88 -15.67
CA MET A 152 -7.11 9.42 -15.83
C MET A 152 -7.65 9.64 -17.25
N TRP A 153 -6.76 9.84 -18.22
CA TRP A 153 -7.07 9.66 -19.64
C TRP A 153 -7.31 8.16 -19.92
N GLU A 154 -7.91 7.84 -21.06
CA GLU A 154 -8.26 6.45 -21.38
C GLU A 154 -7.02 5.56 -21.44
N GLY A 155 -5.85 6.06 -21.87
CA GLY A 155 -4.62 5.26 -21.92
C GLY A 155 -4.02 4.95 -20.55
N GLY A 156 -4.38 5.69 -19.50
CA GLY A 156 -3.97 5.41 -18.12
C GLY A 156 -4.93 4.48 -17.35
N SER A 157 -6.21 4.47 -17.72
CA SER A 157 -7.28 3.84 -16.93
C SER A 157 -8.05 2.72 -17.64
N ARG A 158 -8.10 2.71 -18.98
CA ARG A 158 -8.75 1.64 -19.75
C ARG A 158 -7.75 0.51 -19.98
N VAL A 159 -8.11 -0.69 -19.53
CA VAL A 159 -7.26 -1.89 -19.56
C VAL A 159 -7.87 -2.99 -20.42
N PRO A 160 -7.07 -3.94 -20.96
CA PRO A 160 -7.62 -5.15 -21.57
C PRO A 160 -8.41 -5.95 -20.53
N CYS A 161 -9.50 -6.59 -20.97
CA CYS A 161 -10.25 -7.51 -20.12
C CYS A 161 -10.80 -8.65 -20.99
N ILE A 162 -10.44 -9.89 -20.63
CA ILE A 162 -10.96 -11.12 -21.24
C ILE A 162 -11.57 -11.94 -20.13
N ILE A 163 -12.83 -12.35 -20.31
CA ILE A 163 -13.56 -13.20 -19.37
C ILE A 163 -14.00 -14.44 -20.12
N ARG A 164 -13.70 -15.62 -19.57
CA ARG A 164 -13.97 -16.91 -20.19
C ARG A 164 -14.55 -17.88 -19.19
N TRP A 165 -15.67 -18.50 -19.57
CA TRP A 165 -16.31 -19.57 -18.81
C TRP A 165 -17.16 -20.39 -19.80
N PRO A 166 -16.64 -21.47 -20.39
CA PRO A 166 -17.24 -22.13 -21.55
C PRO A 166 -18.68 -22.59 -21.35
N GLU A 167 -19.04 -23.06 -20.15
CA GLU A 167 -20.41 -23.53 -19.87
C GLU A 167 -21.43 -22.38 -19.82
N LYS A 168 -20.99 -21.15 -19.49
CA LYS A 168 -21.90 -20.02 -19.21
C LYS A 168 -21.79 -18.85 -20.20
N ILE A 169 -20.62 -18.63 -20.79
CA ILE A 169 -20.32 -17.44 -21.59
C ILE A 169 -20.27 -17.80 -23.08
N PRO A 170 -21.05 -17.12 -23.95
CA PRO A 170 -20.96 -17.31 -25.39
C PRO A 170 -19.56 -17.01 -25.94
N LYS A 171 -19.05 -17.91 -26.79
CA LYS A 171 -17.74 -17.73 -27.44
C LYS A 171 -17.76 -16.51 -28.39
N GLY A 172 -16.67 -15.74 -28.40
CA GLY A 172 -16.47 -14.63 -29.34
C GLY A 172 -17.31 -13.39 -29.06
N LEU A 173 -17.98 -13.31 -27.90
CA LEU A 173 -18.74 -12.13 -27.49
C LEU A 173 -17.81 -10.92 -27.27
N VAL A 174 -18.19 -9.77 -27.82
CA VAL A 174 -17.56 -8.47 -27.54
C VAL A 174 -18.60 -7.55 -26.93
N SER A 175 -18.32 -7.04 -25.72
CA SER A 175 -19.19 -6.06 -25.05
C SER A 175 -18.52 -4.70 -24.96
N ASN A 176 -19.26 -3.66 -25.37
CA ASN A 176 -18.85 -2.25 -25.23
C ASN A 176 -19.50 -1.57 -24.00
N GLN A 177 -20.18 -2.36 -23.15
CA GLN A 177 -20.77 -1.83 -21.92
C GLN A 177 -19.68 -1.44 -20.94
N LEU A 178 -20.00 -0.47 -20.09
CA LEU A 178 -19.06 0.02 -19.09
C LEU A 178 -18.91 -1.04 -17.99
N ALA A 179 -17.68 -1.37 -17.63
CA ALA A 179 -17.31 -2.22 -16.52
C ALA A 179 -16.02 -1.68 -15.90
N ALA A 180 -15.77 -2.01 -14.64
CA ALA A 180 -14.57 -1.62 -13.92
C ALA A 180 -14.04 -2.78 -13.08
N THR A 181 -12.76 -2.75 -12.73
CA THR A 181 -12.12 -3.79 -11.90
C THR A 181 -12.79 -3.94 -10.53
N ILE A 182 -13.37 -2.86 -9.99
CA ILE A 182 -14.17 -2.89 -8.75
C ILE A 182 -15.43 -3.76 -8.85
N ASP A 183 -15.90 -4.08 -10.07
CA ASP A 183 -17.07 -4.94 -10.31
C ASP A 183 -16.75 -6.43 -10.17
N ILE A 184 -15.47 -6.81 -10.16
CA ILE A 184 -15.04 -8.21 -10.07
C ILE A 184 -15.52 -8.83 -8.76
N LEU A 185 -15.34 -8.14 -7.63
CA LEU A 185 -15.74 -8.66 -6.31
C LEU A 185 -17.23 -9.02 -6.23
N PRO A 186 -18.17 -8.10 -6.51
CA PRO A 186 -19.60 -8.44 -6.43
C PRO A 186 -20.07 -9.42 -7.50
N THR A 187 -19.40 -9.46 -8.64
CA THR A 187 -19.70 -10.45 -9.68
C THR A 187 -19.27 -11.85 -9.25
N ILE A 188 -18.08 -12.01 -8.68
CA ILE A 188 -17.64 -13.31 -8.12
C ILE A 188 -18.54 -13.73 -6.96
N ALA A 189 -18.95 -12.78 -6.10
CA ALA A 189 -19.87 -13.08 -5.00
C ALA A 189 -21.22 -13.61 -5.53
N ALA A 190 -21.78 -12.98 -6.57
CA ALA A 190 -23.00 -13.45 -7.22
C ALA A 190 -22.84 -14.85 -7.82
N VAL A 191 -21.75 -15.09 -8.57
CA VAL A 191 -21.45 -16.38 -9.20
C VAL A 191 -21.28 -17.52 -8.18
N THR A 192 -20.68 -17.23 -7.02
CA THR A 192 -20.39 -18.25 -6.00
C THR A 192 -21.47 -18.36 -4.91
N GLY A 193 -22.44 -17.45 -4.88
CA GLY A 193 -23.40 -17.33 -3.78
C GLY A 193 -22.80 -16.80 -2.48
N ALA A 194 -21.58 -16.25 -2.50
CA ALA A 194 -20.95 -15.66 -1.33
C ALA A 194 -21.65 -14.37 -0.90
N GLN A 195 -21.65 -14.11 0.41
CA GLN A 195 -22.21 -12.87 0.95
C GLN A 195 -21.26 -11.70 0.70
N LEU A 196 -21.83 -10.58 0.27
CA LEU A 196 -21.11 -9.30 0.21
C LEU A 196 -20.87 -8.75 1.61
N PRO A 197 -19.83 -7.91 1.79
CA PRO A 197 -19.65 -7.19 3.04
C PRO A 197 -20.87 -6.32 3.35
N GLU A 198 -21.16 -6.14 4.64
CA GLU A 198 -22.24 -5.24 5.10
C GLU A 198 -21.97 -3.79 4.72
N TYR A 199 -20.69 -3.41 4.62
CA TYR A 199 -20.31 -2.07 4.21
C TYR A 199 -20.63 -1.82 2.73
N PRO A 200 -21.10 -0.62 2.38
CA PRO A 200 -21.30 -0.24 0.98
C PRO A 200 -20.02 -0.43 0.15
N ILE A 201 -20.17 -0.94 -1.06
CA ILE A 201 -19.11 -1.08 -2.06
C ILE A 201 -19.54 -0.39 -3.36
N ASP A 202 -18.57 0.15 -4.11
CA ASP A 202 -18.81 0.85 -5.38
C ASP A 202 -18.94 -0.09 -6.59
N GLY A 203 -18.44 -1.31 -6.43
CA GLY A 203 -18.58 -2.38 -7.41
C GLY A 203 -20.04 -2.81 -7.55
N ILE A 204 -20.41 -3.25 -8.73
CA ILE A 204 -21.73 -3.81 -9.01
C ILE A 204 -21.62 -5.16 -9.72
N ASN A 205 -22.65 -6.00 -9.59
CA ASN A 205 -22.71 -7.24 -10.35
C ASN A 205 -22.86 -6.96 -11.86
N ILE A 206 -21.91 -7.46 -12.66
CA ILE A 206 -21.88 -7.33 -14.13
C ILE A 206 -22.17 -8.64 -14.87
N GLU A 207 -22.81 -9.62 -14.23
CA GLU A 207 -23.23 -10.88 -14.87
C GLU A 207 -23.99 -10.68 -16.18
N SER A 208 -24.86 -9.66 -16.25
CA SER A 208 -25.58 -9.34 -17.50
C SER A 208 -24.61 -9.00 -18.64
N ILE A 209 -23.52 -8.27 -18.37
CA ILE A 209 -22.48 -7.97 -19.35
C ILE A 209 -21.74 -9.25 -19.76
N ILE A 210 -21.40 -10.09 -18.77
CA ILE A 210 -20.63 -11.32 -18.96
C ILE A 210 -21.39 -12.36 -19.80
N TYR A 211 -22.69 -12.50 -19.57
CA TYR A 211 -23.55 -13.44 -20.29
C TYR A 211 -24.09 -12.87 -21.62
N GLY A 212 -23.68 -11.66 -22.01
CA GLY A 212 -24.02 -11.06 -23.30
C GLY A 212 -25.40 -10.42 -23.39
N ASP A 213 -26.00 -10.07 -22.25
CA ASP A 213 -27.23 -9.29 -22.21
C ASP A 213 -26.92 -7.82 -22.57
N SER A 214 -27.20 -7.47 -23.82
CA SER A 214 -27.03 -6.12 -24.34
C SER A 214 -28.09 -5.12 -23.87
N ILE A 215 -29.18 -5.60 -23.25
CA ILE A 215 -30.30 -4.76 -22.80
C ILE A 215 -30.03 -4.28 -21.37
N ASN A 216 -29.65 -5.20 -20.48
CA ASN A 216 -29.39 -4.88 -19.09
C ASN A 216 -27.97 -4.34 -18.89
N ASN A 217 -27.88 -3.01 -18.79
CA ASN A 217 -26.64 -2.31 -18.46
C ASN A 217 -26.59 -1.91 -16.98
N PRO A 218 -25.85 -2.66 -16.14
CA PRO A 218 -25.81 -2.44 -14.71
C PRO A 218 -24.99 -1.18 -14.38
N ARG A 219 -23.89 -0.90 -15.10
CA ARG A 219 -23.01 0.25 -14.83
C ARG A 219 -23.27 1.39 -15.80
N LYS A 220 -24.04 2.37 -15.33
CA LYS A 220 -24.34 3.57 -16.11
C LYS A 220 -23.26 4.64 -16.00
N GLU A 221 -22.55 4.65 -14.88
CA GLU A 221 -21.70 5.76 -14.45
C GLU A 221 -20.37 5.27 -13.85
N TYR A 222 -19.35 6.11 -13.96
CA TYR A 222 -18.04 5.87 -13.35
C TYR A 222 -17.35 7.18 -12.98
N TYR A 223 -16.62 7.14 -11.87
CA TYR A 223 -15.87 8.27 -11.33
C TYR A 223 -14.37 7.98 -11.43
N TYR A 224 -13.61 8.90 -12.03
CA TYR A 224 -12.18 8.75 -12.21
C TYR A 224 -11.47 9.58 -11.14
N TYR A 225 -10.85 8.89 -10.19
CA TYR A 225 -10.06 9.50 -9.13
C TYR A 225 -8.58 9.24 -9.32
N TYR A 226 -7.75 10.24 -8.98
CA TYR A 226 -6.31 10.06 -8.87
C TYR A 226 -5.80 10.76 -7.60
N SER A 227 -5.13 10.03 -6.71
CA SER A 227 -4.57 10.59 -5.46
C SER A 227 -5.56 11.36 -4.56
N GLY A 228 -6.87 11.07 -4.67
CA GLY A 228 -7.96 11.75 -3.95
C GLY A 228 -8.55 12.97 -4.67
N GLU A 229 -8.18 13.18 -5.93
CA GLU A 229 -8.70 14.24 -6.80
C GLU A 229 -9.74 13.65 -7.76
N LEU A 230 -10.90 14.31 -7.90
CA LEU A 230 -11.90 13.91 -8.89
C LEU A 230 -11.53 14.47 -10.26
N ILE A 231 -10.94 13.62 -11.10
CA ILE A 231 -10.40 14.02 -12.41
C ILE A 231 -11.48 14.06 -13.48
N ALA A 232 -12.35 13.05 -13.53
CA ALA A 232 -13.40 12.96 -14.54
C ALA A 232 -14.62 12.17 -14.03
N VAL A 233 -15.75 12.34 -14.71
CA VAL A 233 -16.90 11.45 -14.60
C VAL A 233 -17.35 10.99 -15.97
N ARG A 234 -17.92 9.79 -16.03
CA ARG A 234 -18.47 9.21 -17.27
C ARG A 234 -19.89 8.74 -17.04
N ARG A 235 -20.76 8.98 -18.03
CA ARG A 235 -22.07 8.35 -18.17
C ARG A 235 -22.23 7.81 -19.58
N GLY A 236 -22.37 6.49 -19.71
CA GLY A 236 -22.37 5.82 -21.01
C GLY A 236 -21.11 6.14 -21.82
N LYS A 237 -21.25 6.73 -23.00
CA LYS A 237 -20.14 7.13 -23.87
C LYS A 237 -19.53 8.50 -23.56
N MET A 238 -20.22 9.32 -22.77
CA MET A 238 -19.82 10.70 -22.52
C MET A 238 -18.93 10.78 -21.29
N LYS A 239 -17.72 11.34 -21.44
CA LYS A 239 -16.76 11.56 -20.35
C LYS A 239 -16.48 13.06 -20.20
N LEU A 240 -16.75 13.60 -19.02
CA LEU A 240 -16.45 14.98 -18.65
C LEU A 240 -15.19 14.99 -17.79
N VAL A 241 -14.15 15.66 -18.27
CA VAL A 241 -12.88 15.88 -17.56
C VAL A 241 -12.92 17.26 -16.90
N PHE A 242 -12.58 17.33 -15.62
CA PHE A 242 -12.52 18.58 -14.86
C PHE A 242 -11.17 19.28 -15.04
N PRO A 243 -11.08 20.60 -14.79
CA PRO A 243 -9.80 21.30 -14.80
C PRO A 243 -8.84 20.75 -13.75
N HIS A 244 -7.65 20.34 -14.18
CA HIS A 244 -6.59 19.81 -13.31
C HIS A 244 -5.25 19.82 -14.05
N THR A 245 -4.16 19.65 -13.30
CA THR A 245 -2.84 19.34 -13.87
C THR A 245 -2.57 17.85 -13.74
N TYR A 246 -1.87 17.27 -14.71
CA TYR A 246 -1.55 15.85 -14.73
C TYR A 246 -0.11 15.65 -15.20
N ARG A 247 0.51 14.53 -14.84
CA ARG A 247 1.77 14.12 -15.47
C ARG A 247 1.50 13.83 -16.95
N SER A 248 2.36 14.29 -17.85
CA SER A 248 2.23 13.98 -19.27
C SER A 248 3.40 13.12 -19.73
N TYR A 249 3.15 12.27 -20.71
CA TYR A 249 4.12 11.50 -21.47
C TYR A 249 4.42 12.13 -22.85
N GLU A 250 3.86 13.32 -23.12
CA GLU A 250 4.09 14.08 -24.34
C GLU A 250 5.19 15.14 -24.14
N GLY A 251 5.83 15.53 -25.24
CA GLY A 251 6.80 16.63 -25.25
C GLY A 251 8.21 16.28 -24.77
N TYR A 252 8.52 14.99 -24.56
CA TYR A 252 9.88 14.52 -24.28
C TYR A 252 10.12 13.10 -24.80
N THR A 253 11.39 12.70 -24.86
CA THR A 253 11.80 11.36 -25.29
C THR A 253 11.70 10.39 -24.11
N PRO A 254 10.94 9.29 -24.23
CA PRO A 254 10.92 8.22 -23.22
C PRO A 254 12.31 7.64 -22.96
N GLY A 255 12.49 7.04 -21.79
CA GLY A 255 13.70 6.26 -21.49
C GLY A 255 13.75 4.96 -22.27
N SER A 256 14.80 4.18 -22.05
CA SER A 256 14.97 2.87 -22.67
C SER A 256 15.76 1.92 -21.77
N ASP A 257 15.68 0.63 -22.10
CA ASP A 257 16.59 -0.41 -21.60
C ASP A 257 16.66 -0.48 -20.06
N GLY A 258 15.50 -0.30 -19.41
CA GLY A 258 15.36 -0.36 -17.95
C GLY A 258 15.40 1.00 -17.26
N TYR A 259 15.81 2.06 -17.96
CA TYR A 259 15.86 3.41 -17.42
C TYR A 259 14.61 4.22 -17.76
N PRO A 260 14.08 5.02 -16.83
CA PRO A 260 13.03 5.97 -17.14
C PRO A 260 13.60 7.17 -17.91
N ALA A 261 12.73 7.96 -18.51
CA ALA A 261 13.13 9.18 -19.18
C ALA A 261 13.82 10.19 -18.25
N ILE A 262 14.66 11.05 -18.85
CA ILE A 262 15.22 12.24 -18.21
C ILE A 262 14.43 13.44 -18.73
N TYR A 263 13.79 14.17 -17.82
CA TYR A 263 13.06 15.39 -18.14
C TYR A 263 13.58 16.55 -17.31
N GLU A 264 13.93 17.67 -17.97
CA GLU A 264 14.56 18.84 -17.34
C GLU A 264 15.78 18.48 -16.46
N GLY A 265 16.61 17.55 -16.93
CA GLY A 265 17.83 17.11 -16.23
C GLY A 265 17.60 16.18 -15.05
N VAL A 266 16.36 15.74 -14.79
CA VAL A 266 16.02 14.85 -13.67
C VAL A 266 15.54 13.49 -14.18
N LEU A 267 16.23 12.42 -13.78
CA LEU A 267 15.87 11.03 -14.09
C LEU A 267 14.51 10.68 -13.47
N GLY A 268 13.62 10.06 -14.26
CA GLY A 268 12.29 9.63 -13.79
C GLY A 268 11.26 10.74 -13.65
N ARG A 269 11.63 12.00 -13.94
CA ARG A 269 10.69 13.13 -13.91
C ARG A 269 9.77 13.10 -15.14
N TYR A 270 8.53 13.54 -14.94
CA TYR A 270 7.54 13.66 -16.01
C TYR A 270 7.38 15.11 -16.44
N ALA A 271 7.01 15.31 -17.70
CA ALA A 271 6.38 16.55 -18.13
C ALA A 271 5.04 16.75 -17.40
N SER A 272 4.47 17.95 -17.49
CA SER A 272 3.16 18.26 -16.90
C SER A 272 2.22 18.80 -17.96
N GLY A 273 1.01 18.26 -18.00
CA GLY A 273 -0.11 18.75 -18.80
C GLY A 273 -1.14 19.47 -17.93
N LYS A 274 -2.01 20.25 -18.57
CA LYS A 274 -3.16 20.90 -17.94
C LYS A 274 -4.41 20.65 -18.77
N SER A 275 -5.46 20.19 -18.12
CA SER A 275 -6.78 20.10 -18.73
C SER A 275 -7.62 21.29 -18.30
N GLU A 276 -8.41 21.82 -19.23
CA GLU A 276 -9.57 22.65 -18.92
C GLU A 276 -10.81 21.74 -18.76
N LEU A 277 -11.98 22.33 -18.51
CA LEU A 277 -13.23 21.58 -18.51
C LEU A 277 -13.51 21.11 -19.95
N ALA A 278 -13.54 19.79 -20.16
CA ALA A 278 -13.66 19.20 -21.49
C ALA A 278 -14.63 18.02 -21.49
N LEU A 279 -15.37 17.86 -22.59
CA LEU A 279 -16.30 16.75 -22.80
C LEU A 279 -15.86 15.96 -24.02
N TYR A 280 -15.82 14.63 -23.91
CA TYR A 280 -15.47 13.71 -24.98
C TYR A 280 -16.56 12.64 -25.17
N ASP A 281 -16.78 12.22 -26.42
CA ASP A 281 -17.61 11.07 -26.78
C ASP A 281 -16.69 9.89 -27.12
N LEU A 282 -16.53 8.97 -26.18
CA LEU A 282 -15.60 7.86 -26.26
C LEU A 282 -15.97 6.79 -27.29
N ASN A 283 -17.16 6.85 -27.90
CA ASN A 283 -17.51 5.95 -28.99
C ASN A 283 -16.85 6.34 -30.32
N ILE A 284 -16.59 7.64 -30.50
CA ILE A 284 -16.02 8.18 -31.75
C ILE A 284 -14.64 8.81 -31.55
N ASP A 285 -14.29 9.16 -30.31
CA ASP A 285 -13.04 9.80 -29.94
C ASP A 285 -12.46 9.12 -28.69
N ARG A 286 -11.77 7.99 -28.92
CA ARG A 286 -11.09 7.23 -27.85
C ARG A 286 -9.75 7.85 -27.44
N SER A 287 -9.18 8.73 -28.28
CA SER A 287 -7.97 9.48 -27.99
C SER A 287 -8.23 10.78 -27.24
N GLU A 288 -9.49 11.15 -27.00
CA GLU A 288 -9.85 12.33 -26.20
C GLU A 288 -9.19 13.61 -26.72
N GLU A 289 -9.15 13.76 -28.04
CA GLU A 289 -8.55 14.89 -28.75
C GLU A 289 -9.57 15.99 -29.05
N LYS A 290 -10.84 15.62 -29.26
CA LYS A 290 -11.89 16.53 -29.71
C LYS A 290 -12.81 16.91 -28.56
N ASN A 291 -12.52 18.06 -27.93
CA ASN A 291 -13.42 18.65 -26.95
C ASN A 291 -14.74 19.11 -27.59
N ILE A 292 -15.85 18.43 -27.27
CA ILE A 292 -17.20 18.71 -27.76
C ILE A 292 -18.08 19.44 -26.74
N ILE A 293 -17.48 20.06 -25.71
CA ILE A 293 -18.21 20.68 -24.59
C ILE A 293 -19.26 21.71 -25.02
N SER A 294 -18.95 22.53 -26.04
CA SER A 294 -19.85 23.58 -26.54
C SER A 294 -21.09 23.03 -27.25
N GLN A 295 -21.03 21.78 -27.73
CA GLN A 295 -22.10 21.15 -28.50
C GLN A 295 -23.19 20.54 -27.60
N TYR A 296 -22.86 20.19 -26.35
CA TYR A 296 -23.75 19.44 -25.47
C TYR A 296 -23.92 20.04 -24.06
N PRO A 297 -24.34 21.32 -23.93
CA PRO A 297 -24.41 22.01 -22.63
C PRO A 297 -25.32 21.31 -21.60
N LYS A 298 -26.41 20.67 -22.06
CA LYS A 298 -27.30 19.89 -21.19
C LYS A 298 -26.59 18.66 -20.59
N ILE A 299 -25.78 17.95 -21.40
CA ILE A 299 -25.02 16.78 -20.94
C ILE A 299 -23.92 17.21 -19.97
N VAL A 300 -23.22 18.30 -20.28
CA VAL A 300 -22.20 18.89 -19.40
C VAL A 300 -22.80 19.16 -18.02
N LYS A 301 -23.95 19.83 -17.95
CA LYS A 301 -24.63 20.13 -16.67
C LYS A 301 -24.98 18.85 -15.90
N GLN A 302 -25.46 17.81 -16.58
CA GLN A 302 -25.76 16.52 -15.94
C GLN A 302 -24.51 15.84 -15.37
N LEU A 303 -23.41 15.85 -16.12
CA LEU A 303 -22.14 15.27 -15.67
C LEU A 303 -21.49 16.11 -14.55
N GLN A 304 -21.64 17.43 -14.57
CA GLN A 304 -21.20 18.27 -13.45
C GLN A 304 -21.97 17.96 -12.17
N LEU A 305 -23.30 17.76 -12.25
CA LEU A 305 -24.10 17.34 -11.10
C LEU A 305 -23.66 15.97 -10.57
N LEU A 306 -23.37 15.04 -11.49
CA LEU A 306 -22.81 13.73 -11.16
C LEU A 306 -21.45 13.84 -10.45
N GLY A 307 -20.56 14.71 -10.94
CA GLY A 307 -19.31 15.01 -10.28
C GLY A 307 -19.50 15.62 -8.90
N ASN A 308 -20.43 16.56 -8.73
CA ASN A 308 -20.73 17.17 -7.42
C ASN A 308 -21.22 16.13 -6.41
N LYS A 309 -22.03 15.16 -6.83
CA LYS A 309 -22.41 14.02 -5.99
C LYS A 309 -21.16 13.26 -5.52
N ALA A 310 -20.28 12.88 -6.43
CA ALA A 310 -19.03 12.19 -6.08
C ALA A 310 -18.14 13.00 -5.13
N ARG A 311 -18.03 14.33 -5.33
CA ARG A 311 -17.28 15.22 -4.43
C ARG A 311 -17.81 15.20 -3.00
N LEU A 312 -19.14 15.25 -2.84
CA LEU A 312 -19.77 15.23 -1.52
C LEU A 312 -19.59 13.87 -0.83
N SER A 313 -19.73 12.77 -1.57
CA SER A 313 -19.54 11.42 -1.02
C SER A 313 -18.06 11.11 -0.72
N PHE A 314 -17.19 11.20 -1.72
CA PHE A 314 -15.82 10.67 -1.68
C PHE A 314 -14.74 11.73 -1.45
N GLY A 315 -15.11 13.01 -1.50
CA GLY A 315 -14.17 14.13 -1.41
C GLY A 315 -13.58 14.51 -2.77
N ASP A 316 -12.85 15.62 -2.79
CA ASP A 316 -12.10 16.09 -3.94
C ASP A 316 -11.02 17.08 -3.50
N LYS A 317 -9.76 16.61 -3.50
CA LYS A 317 -8.60 17.44 -3.12
C LYS A 317 -8.40 18.66 -4.03
N LEU A 318 -8.80 18.60 -5.31
CA LEU A 318 -8.71 19.76 -6.22
C LEU A 318 -9.59 20.93 -5.77
N LYS A 319 -10.63 20.63 -4.98
CA LYS A 319 -11.59 21.61 -4.46
C LYS A 319 -11.51 21.79 -2.94
N GLY A 320 -10.59 21.09 -2.27
CA GLY A 320 -10.52 21.08 -0.81
C GLY A 320 -11.76 20.52 -0.14
N VAL A 321 -12.54 19.67 -0.83
CA VAL A 321 -13.77 19.09 -0.31
C VAL A 321 -13.44 17.77 0.40
N LYS A 322 -13.83 17.67 1.67
CA LYS A 322 -13.80 16.40 2.42
C LYS A 322 -15.12 15.66 2.19
N GLY A 323 -15.04 14.42 1.74
CA GLY A 323 -16.23 13.60 1.50
C GLY A 323 -16.85 13.08 2.80
N GLU A 324 -18.18 13.00 2.82
CA GLU A 324 -18.98 12.51 3.96
C GLU A 324 -18.86 11.00 4.15
N GLU A 325 -18.55 10.26 3.09
CA GLU A 325 -18.42 8.79 3.09
C GLU A 325 -16.96 8.33 3.15
N VAL A 326 -16.00 9.26 3.25
CA VAL A 326 -14.57 8.92 3.38
C VAL A 326 -14.35 8.22 4.71
N ARG A 327 -14.07 6.92 4.62
CA ARG A 327 -13.77 6.08 5.79
C ARG A 327 -12.35 6.36 6.30
N PRO A 328 -12.10 6.25 7.61
CA PRO A 328 -10.75 6.26 8.13
C PRO A 328 -9.96 5.09 7.52
N ILE A 329 -8.63 5.26 7.41
CA ILE A 329 -7.73 4.20 6.95
C ILE A 329 -7.94 2.97 7.84
N GLY A 330 -8.16 1.81 7.22
CA GLY A 330 -8.19 0.54 7.93
C GLY A 330 -6.81 0.26 8.52
N GLN A 331 -6.73 0.13 9.84
CA GLN A 331 -5.50 -0.22 10.55
C GLN A 331 -5.61 -1.68 11.00
N LEU A 332 -4.76 -2.54 10.44
CA LEU A 332 -4.43 -3.84 11.02
C LEU A 332 -3.24 -3.58 11.96
N ASP A 333 -3.50 -3.20 13.22
CA ASP A 333 -2.45 -3.29 14.22
C ASP A 333 -2.38 -4.76 14.66
N ILE A 334 -1.38 -5.47 14.14
CA ILE A 334 -1.19 -6.90 14.42
C ILE A 334 -0.60 -7.12 15.83
N ASP A 335 0.01 -6.09 16.41
CA ASP A 335 0.72 -6.17 17.68
C ASP A 335 -0.16 -5.74 18.86
N ARG A 336 -1.13 -4.84 18.64
CA ARG A 336 -2.14 -4.45 19.66
C ARG A 336 -3.51 -4.18 19.06
N PRO A 337 -4.47 -5.13 19.14
CA PRO A 337 -5.83 -4.86 18.71
C PRO A 337 -6.45 -3.73 19.56
N LYS A 338 -7.40 -2.98 18.98
CA LYS A 338 -8.05 -1.83 19.66
C LYS A 338 -8.61 -2.17 21.06
N SER A 339 -9.03 -3.42 21.27
CA SER A 339 -9.50 -3.92 22.56
C SER A 339 -8.45 -3.91 23.66
N GLU A 340 -7.16 -3.95 23.31
CA GLU A 340 -6.03 -4.01 24.23
C GLU A 340 -5.38 -2.65 24.48
N LEU A 341 -5.75 -1.62 23.72
CA LEU A 341 -5.16 -0.28 23.86
C LEU A 341 -5.48 0.37 25.21
N LYS A 342 -6.57 -0.02 25.87
CA LYS A 342 -6.90 0.49 27.20
C LYS A 342 -6.45 -0.49 28.27
N VAL A 343 -5.48 -0.08 29.08
CA VAL A 343 -4.94 -0.87 30.18
C VAL A 343 -5.27 -0.23 31.53
N ASN A 344 -5.84 -1.03 32.43
CA ASN A 344 -6.02 -0.63 33.82
C ASN A 344 -4.82 -1.11 34.64
N HIS A 345 -4.20 -0.20 35.39
CA HIS A 345 -3.09 -0.50 36.28
C HIS A 345 -2.98 0.61 37.34
N ILE A 346 -2.18 0.40 38.41
CA ILE A 346 -2.19 1.30 39.57
C ILE A 346 -1.50 2.66 39.32
N GLY A 347 -0.83 2.79 38.17
CA GLY A 347 -0.16 4.01 37.72
C GLY A 347 -1.08 5.01 37.03
N VAL A 348 -2.29 4.59 36.61
CA VAL A 348 -3.22 5.46 35.88
C VAL A 348 -3.61 6.68 36.73
N GLY A 349 -3.46 7.87 36.16
CA GLY A 349 -3.77 9.15 36.79
C GLY A 349 -2.81 9.56 37.92
N LYS A 350 -1.72 8.83 38.14
CA LYS A 350 -0.71 9.17 39.15
C LYS A 350 0.16 10.33 38.69
N SER A 351 0.72 11.04 39.66
CA SER A 351 1.57 12.21 39.41
C SER A 351 2.88 11.80 38.72
N ILE A 352 3.17 12.44 37.60
CA ILE A 352 4.40 12.21 36.81
C ILE A 352 5.27 13.46 36.82
N LYS A 353 6.55 13.27 37.08
CA LYS A 353 7.59 14.29 36.89
C LYS A 353 8.51 13.89 35.76
N LEU A 354 8.31 14.53 34.59
CA LEU A 354 9.21 14.41 33.45
C LEU A 354 10.43 15.32 33.66
N LYS A 355 11.63 14.81 33.36
CA LYS A 355 12.87 15.61 33.46
C LYS A 355 13.23 16.33 32.17
N LYS A 356 12.76 15.82 31.04
CA LYS A 356 13.00 16.38 29.70
C LYS A 356 11.65 16.69 29.05
N SER A 357 11.60 17.77 28.29
CA SER A 357 10.42 18.12 27.50
C SER A 357 10.31 17.19 26.29
N TYR A 358 9.10 16.67 26.09
CA TYR A 358 8.67 16.03 24.85
C TYR A 358 8.47 17.07 23.74
N SER A 359 8.28 16.62 22.49
CA SER A 359 8.02 17.48 21.34
C SER A 359 6.56 17.94 21.29
N ASP A 360 6.33 19.21 20.93
CA ASP A 360 4.97 19.73 20.69
C ASP A 360 4.26 19.00 19.54
N LYS A 361 5.03 18.51 18.55
CA LYS A 361 4.51 17.76 17.41
C LYS A 361 3.97 16.38 17.81
N TYR A 362 4.61 15.75 18.77
CA TYR A 362 4.30 14.39 19.24
C TYR A 362 4.17 14.39 20.77
N SER A 363 3.19 15.15 21.26
CA SER A 363 3.00 15.39 22.69
C SER A 363 2.24 14.26 23.39
N GLY A 364 1.57 13.40 22.63
CA GLY A 364 0.62 12.41 23.16
C GLY A 364 -0.54 13.09 23.89
N ASN A 365 -0.80 12.67 25.12
CA ASN A 365 -1.68 13.34 26.08
C ASN A 365 -0.89 14.31 27.00
N GLY A 366 0.23 14.85 26.54
CA GLY A 366 1.12 15.69 27.33
C GLY A 366 1.73 14.94 28.52
N ASN A 367 1.85 15.59 29.68
CA ASN A 367 2.47 14.99 30.88
C ASN A 367 1.83 13.66 31.33
N ASN A 368 0.58 13.40 30.96
CA ASN A 368 -0.15 12.21 31.36
C ASN A 368 0.03 11.04 30.39
N THR A 369 0.74 11.19 29.27
CA THR A 369 0.85 10.13 28.24
C THR A 369 1.36 8.80 28.80
N VAL A 370 2.26 8.87 29.78
CA VAL A 370 2.87 7.69 30.42
C VAL A 370 2.11 7.21 31.66
N SER A 371 0.90 7.72 31.89
CA SER A 371 0.00 7.38 33.01
C SER A 371 -1.49 7.55 32.70
N ASN A 372 -1.91 7.56 31.44
CA ASN A 372 -3.30 7.77 31.02
C ASN A 372 -4.06 6.44 30.80
N GLY A 373 -3.38 5.30 30.89
CA GLY A 373 -3.93 3.97 30.66
C GLY A 373 -4.15 3.64 29.18
N MET A 374 -3.51 4.37 28.26
CA MET A 374 -3.62 4.19 26.82
C MET A 374 -2.28 3.78 26.21
N LEU A 375 -2.25 2.58 25.63
CA LEU A 375 -1.10 2.05 24.91
C LEU A 375 -1.04 2.59 23.48
N GLY A 376 0.18 2.73 22.95
CA GLY A 376 0.41 3.12 21.56
C GLY A 376 0.31 1.95 20.58
N THR A 377 0.01 2.28 19.33
CA THR A 377 -0.05 1.39 18.15
C THR A 377 1.22 1.48 17.30
N LEU A 378 1.33 0.71 16.21
CA LEU A 378 2.42 0.91 15.23
C LEU A 378 2.36 2.27 14.49
N ASP A 379 1.25 3.02 14.60
CA ASP A 379 1.13 4.37 14.08
C ASP A 379 1.63 5.40 15.10
N HIS A 380 2.79 6.00 14.84
CA HIS A 380 3.35 7.07 15.66
C HIS A 380 2.49 8.36 15.69
N ASN A 381 1.43 8.45 14.89
CA ASN A 381 0.48 9.57 14.87
C ASN A 381 -0.87 9.25 15.53
N ASP A 382 -1.00 8.11 16.22
CA ASP A 382 -2.25 7.72 16.89
C ASP A 382 -2.63 8.60 18.09
N GLY A 383 -1.71 9.46 18.55
CA GLY A 383 -1.89 10.35 19.69
C GLY A 383 -1.61 9.71 21.05
N ASN A 384 -1.21 8.44 21.10
CA ASN A 384 -0.85 7.73 22.33
C ASN A 384 0.67 7.70 22.57
N TRP A 385 1.48 8.06 21.57
CA TRP A 385 2.92 8.17 21.72
C TRP A 385 3.39 9.56 22.17
N GLN A 386 4.35 9.58 23.08
CA GLN A 386 5.11 10.78 23.44
C GLN A 386 6.52 10.72 22.83
N GLY A 387 6.84 11.70 21.99
CA GLY A 387 8.08 11.76 21.21
C GLY A 387 9.15 12.67 21.79
N TYR A 388 10.40 12.20 21.77
CA TYR A 388 11.61 12.89 22.23
C TYR A 388 12.67 12.91 21.12
N GLU A 389 12.92 14.08 20.54
CA GLU A 389 13.97 14.27 19.53
C GLU A 389 15.31 14.58 20.20
N GLU A 390 16.34 13.78 19.92
CA GLU A 390 17.72 13.94 20.44
C GLU A 390 17.83 13.90 22.00
N LYS A 391 16.73 13.61 22.68
CA LYS A 391 16.61 13.64 24.14
C LYS A 391 16.37 12.26 24.68
N ASP A 392 16.97 11.98 25.83
CA ASP A 392 16.63 10.80 26.63
C ASP A 392 15.27 11.02 27.29
N PHE A 393 14.62 9.91 27.62
CA PHE A 393 13.44 9.92 28.45
C PHE A 393 13.84 9.69 29.91
N GLU A 394 13.30 10.51 30.81
CA GLU A 394 13.33 10.24 32.25
C GLU A 394 12.03 10.71 32.89
N ALA A 395 11.37 9.80 33.58
CA ALA A 395 10.14 10.05 34.33
C ALA A 395 10.22 9.46 35.74
N VAL A 396 9.69 10.19 36.71
CA VAL A 396 9.42 9.70 38.07
C VAL A 396 7.92 9.70 38.32
N ILE A 397 7.40 8.55 38.72
CA ILE A 397 5.99 8.30 39.02
C ILE A 397 5.85 8.21 40.53
N ASP A 398 4.94 9.00 41.12
CA ASP A 398 4.55 8.89 42.54
C ASP A 398 3.20 8.18 42.65
N LEU A 399 3.19 6.97 43.20
CA LEU A 399 1.98 6.17 43.42
C LEU A 399 1.08 6.76 44.53
N GLY A 400 1.57 7.77 45.26
CA GLY A 400 0.89 8.48 46.34
C GLY A 400 1.14 7.85 47.71
N GLU A 401 1.31 6.53 47.75
CA GLU A 401 1.55 5.75 48.96
C GLU A 401 2.43 4.52 48.69
N LEU A 402 2.86 3.84 49.75
CA LEU A 402 3.60 2.58 49.63
C LEU A 402 2.65 1.44 49.25
N VAL A 403 2.74 0.98 48.02
CA VAL A 403 1.91 -0.08 47.44
C VAL A 403 2.74 -1.29 47.05
N ASN A 404 2.11 -2.47 47.07
CA ASN A 404 2.73 -3.68 46.54
C ASN A 404 2.54 -3.72 45.03
N ILE A 405 3.62 -4.00 44.31
CA ILE A 405 3.63 -4.19 42.85
C ILE A 405 4.20 -5.58 42.52
N ASN A 406 3.80 -6.12 41.39
CA ASN A 406 4.32 -7.35 40.82
C ASN A 406 4.87 -7.17 39.39
N GLN A 407 4.62 -6.03 38.74
CA GLN A 407 5.15 -5.76 37.41
C GLN A 407 5.36 -4.27 37.16
N ILE A 408 6.44 -3.93 36.46
CA ILE A 408 6.62 -2.65 35.79
C ILE A 408 6.96 -2.94 34.33
N SER A 409 6.32 -2.24 33.39
CA SER A 409 6.69 -2.28 31.98
C SER A 409 6.49 -0.94 31.28
N CYS A 410 7.24 -0.73 30.22
CA CYS A 410 7.10 0.41 29.31
C CYS A 410 7.40 -0.05 27.88
N SER A 411 6.80 0.60 26.88
CA SER A 411 6.99 0.22 25.48
C SER A 411 7.55 1.38 24.67
N PHE A 412 8.34 1.03 23.66
CA PHE A 412 8.91 1.98 22.73
C PHE A 412 8.61 1.56 21.30
N LEU A 413 8.26 2.53 20.47
CA LEU A 413 8.06 2.30 19.04
C LEU A 413 9.42 2.27 18.33
N GLN A 414 9.61 1.31 17.43
CA GLN A 414 10.71 1.31 16.47
C GLN A 414 10.16 1.44 15.06
N ARG A 415 10.59 2.49 14.37
CA ARG A 415 10.33 2.70 12.95
C ARG A 415 11.50 3.46 12.36
N GLN A 416 12.58 2.74 12.08
CA GLN A 416 13.85 3.32 11.67
C GLN A 416 13.71 4.19 10.42
N SER A 417 12.89 3.77 9.43
CA SER A 417 12.59 4.58 8.23
C SER A 417 11.94 5.94 8.51
N SER A 418 11.44 6.16 9.73
CA SER A 418 10.87 7.41 10.23
C SER A 418 11.74 8.07 11.30
N TRP A 419 13.04 7.75 11.35
CA TRP A 419 14.01 8.27 12.32
C TRP A 419 13.67 7.88 13.78
N ILE A 420 12.76 6.93 14.02
CA ILE A 420 12.32 6.48 15.35
C ILE A 420 13.06 5.20 15.74
N PHE A 421 13.82 5.26 16.81
CA PHE A 421 14.65 4.15 17.29
C PHE A 421 14.19 3.69 18.68
N SER A 422 14.30 2.38 18.91
CA SER A 422 14.23 1.81 20.26
C SER A 422 15.35 2.39 21.13
N PRO A 423 15.15 2.56 22.45
CA PRO A 423 16.20 3.04 23.34
C PRO A 423 17.37 2.06 23.42
N THR A 424 18.60 2.58 23.44
CA THR A 424 19.81 1.74 23.60
C THR A 424 19.94 1.14 25.00
N GLU A 425 19.32 1.79 25.98
CA GLU A 425 19.24 1.33 27.36
C GLU A 425 17.92 1.76 27.98
N VAL A 426 17.25 0.87 28.72
CA VAL A 426 16.12 1.19 29.60
C VAL A 426 16.46 0.75 31.02
N ASN A 427 16.50 1.70 31.94
CA ASN A 427 16.68 1.43 33.36
C ASN A 427 15.38 1.67 34.14
N ILE A 428 14.95 0.64 34.86
CA ILE A 428 13.86 0.70 35.83
C ILE A 428 14.47 0.79 37.21
N SER A 429 14.07 1.80 37.97
CA SER A 429 14.49 2.02 39.35
C SER A 429 13.28 2.30 40.24
N ILE A 430 13.38 1.99 41.53
CA ILE A 430 12.29 2.18 42.49
C ILE A 430 12.77 2.84 43.78
N SER A 431 11.85 3.50 44.50
CA SER A 431 12.15 4.20 45.74
C SER A 431 10.96 4.26 46.68
N LYS A 432 11.22 4.21 47.99
CA LYS A 432 10.21 4.41 49.03
C LYS A 432 10.06 5.88 49.45
N ASP A 433 11.12 6.68 49.30
CA ASP A 433 11.22 8.05 49.80
C ASP A 433 11.22 9.12 48.70
N GLY A 434 11.39 8.72 47.43
CA GLY A 434 11.48 9.63 46.29
C GLY A 434 12.82 10.35 46.16
N LEU A 435 13.78 10.04 47.05
CA LEU A 435 15.12 10.63 47.08
C LEU A 435 16.16 9.60 46.61
N SER A 436 16.12 8.40 47.18
CA SER A 436 17.07 7.32 46.92
C SER A 436 16.43 6.26 46.03
N PHE A 437 16.92 6.11 44.80
CA PHE A 437 16.41 5.14 43.83
C PHE A 437 17.36 3.95 43.68
N ALA A 438 16.84 2.75 43.89
CA ALA A 438 17.54 1.50 43.64
C ALA A 438 17.20 1.00 42.24
N SER A 439 18.21 0.72 41.43
CA SER A 439 18.04 0.06 40.13
C SER A 439 17.55 -1.37 40.34
N VAL A 440 16.47 -1.74 39.64
CA VAL A 440 15.94 -3.11 39.65
C VAL A 440 16.25 -3.87 38.39
N LYS A 441 16.30 -3.18 37.24
CA LYS A 441 16.61 -3.81 35.96
C LYS A 441 17.13 -2.79 34.96
N SER A 442 18.18 -3.16 34.23
CA SER A 442 18.57 -2.51 32.98
C SER A 442 18.34 -3.48 31.82
N PHE A 443 17.83 -2.95 30.72
CA PHE A 443 17.71 -3.60 29.43
C PHE A 443 18.58 -2.85 28.42
N TYR A 444 19.09 -3.56 27.43
CA TYR A 444 19.92 -3.01 26.36
C TYR A 444 19.35 -3.45 25.02
N ASP A 445 19.42 -2.57 24.03
CA ASP A 445 18.95 -2.87 22.68
C ASP A 445 19.95 -2.38 21.63
N SER A 446 19.91 -3.00 20.47
CA SER A 446 20.81 -2.72 19.35
C SER A 446 20.34 -1.55 18.50
N THR A 447 21.29 -0.81 17.94
CA THR A 447 21.05 0.22 16.92
C THR A 447 21.32 -0.28 15.51
N GLU A 448 21.45 -1.60 15.34
CA GLU A 448 21.61 -2.23 14.03
C GLU A 448 20.38 -1.99 13.14
N LYS A 449 20.61 -2.04 11.83
CA LYS A 449 19.56 -1.90 10.83
C LYS A 449 18.53 -3.01 10.99
N ASN A 450 17.31 -2.62 11.31
CA ASN A 450 16.15 -3.49 11.43
C ASN A 450 14.97 -2.85 10.67
N PRO A 451 14.53 -3.43 9.54
CA PRO A 451 13.43 -2.89 8.75
C PRO A 451 12.05 -3.10 9.40
N ALA A 452 11.95 -3.89 10.48
CA ALA A 452 10.70 -4.17 11.16
C ALA A 452 10.11 -2.91 11.78
N TYR A 453 8.78 -2.79 11.67
CA TYR A 453 7.99 -1.81 12.39
C TYR A 453 7.42 -2.56 13.59
N GLU A 454 7.89 -2.23 14.78
CA GLU A 454 7.59 -3.03 15.97
C GLU A 454 7.47 -2.17 17.22
N ILE A 455 6.70 -2.67 18.19
CA ILE A 455 6.65 -2.14 19.55
C ILE A 455 7.50 -3.05 20.45
N LYS A 456 8.52 -2.48 21.08
CA LYS A 456 9.37 -3.20 22.03
C LYS A 456 8.96 -2.89 23.46
N THR A 457 8.49 -3.91 24.17
CA THR A 457 8.11 -3.80 25.59
C THR A 457 9.21 -4.31 26.50
N PHE A 458 9.66 -3.45 27.42
CA PHE A 458 10.63 -3.78 28.45
C PHE A 458 9.89 -3.98 29.78
N SER A 459 9.97 -5.18 30.35
CA SER A 459 9.20 -5.53 31.54
C SER A 459 10.02 -6.25 32.62
N GLN A 460 9.83 -5.82 33.87
CA GLN A 460 10.35 -6.47 35.05
C GLN A 460 9.19 -6.96 35.92
N ASN A 461 9.19 -8.26 36.23
CA ASN A 461 8.25 -8.88 37.17
C ASN A 461 8.87 -9.02 38.56
N PHE A 462 8.04 -9.01 39.60
CA PHE A 462 8.40 -9.18 41.01
C PHE A 462 7.42 -10.17 41.64
N GLU A 463 7.86 -10.97 42.63
CA GLU A 463 6.92 -11.82 43.38
C GLU A 463 5.90 -10.98 44.18
N LYS A 464 6.38 -9.92 44.85
CA LYS A 464 5.63 -8.80 45.46
C LYS A 464 6.66 -7.83 46.04
N PHE A 465 6.69 -6.59 45.55
CA PHE A 465 7.62 -5.58 46.04
C PHE A 465 6.87 -4.34 46.51
N LYS A 466 7.21 -3.81 47.69
CA LYS A 466 6.57 -2.60 48.23
C LYS A 466 7.36 -1.34 47.90
N THR A 467 6.80 -0.47 47.06
CA THR A 467 7.42 0.80 46.65
C THR A 467 6.39 1.93 46.57
N ARG A 468 6.83 3.18 46.49
CA ARG A 468 5.97 4.35 46.24
C ARG A 468 6.34 5.05 44.94
N TYR A 469 7.63 5.14 44.67
CA TYR A 469 8.15 5.83 43.50
C TYR A 469 8.76 4.86 42.52
N ILE A 470 8.52 5.10 41.24
CA ILE A 470 9.11 4.38 40.12
C ILE A 470 9.78 5.40 39.22
N LYS A 471 11.01 5.09 38.77
CA LYS A 471 11.76 5.90 37.83
C LYS A 471 12.12 5.06 36.62
N ILE A 472 11.80 5.59 35.45
CA ILE A 472 12.19 5.03 34.16
C ILE A 472 13.18 5.99 33.52
N ASN A 473 14.33 5.48 33.10
CA ASN A 473 15.29 6.20 32.25
C ASN A 473 15.46 5.41 30.96
N ALA A 474 15.33 6.06 29.80
CA ALA A 474 15.59 5.42 28.52
C ALA A 474 16.49 6.29 27.65
N LYS A 475 17.59 5.71 27.16
CA LYS A 475 18.60 6.40 26.36
C LYS A 475 18.24 6.41 24.88
N ASN A 476 18.12 7.60 24.32
CA ASN A 476 17.95 7.81 22.89
C ASN A 476 19.30 7.63 22.18
N VAL A 477 19.29 7.11 20.95
CA VAL A 477 20.46 7.03 20.06
C VAL A 477 21.05 8.40 19.71
N LYS A 478 20.30 9.48 19.97
CA LYS A 478 20.58 10.90 19.73
C LYS A 478 20.57 11.28 18.26
N VAL A 479 21.41 10.63 17.49
CA VAL A 479 21.58 10.84 16.06
C VAL A 479 21.39 9.53 15.33
N CYS A 480 20.93 9.62 14.09
CA CYS A 480 20.77 8.44 13.25
C CYS A 480 22.13 7.80 12.98
N PRO A 481 22.26 6.47 13.11
CA PRO A 481 23.50 5.74 12.83
C PRO A 481 24.00 5.92 11.39
N ASP A 482 25.27 5.61 11.13
CA ASP A 482 25.91 5.80 9.82
C ASP A 482 25.20 5.07 8.67
N TRP A 483 24.56 3.93 8.94
CA TRP A 483 23.82 3.15 7.94
C TRP A 483 22.47 3.79 7.55
N HIS A 484 21.97 4.78 8.30
CA HIS A 484 20.65 5.38 8.11
C HIS A 484 20.70 6.52 7.07
N PRO A 485 19.68 6.75 6.22
CA PRO A 485 19.72 7.81 5.20
C PRO A 485 19.87 9.20 5.82
N GLY A 486 19.24 9.40 6.97
CA GLY A 486 19.36 10.60 7.77
C GLY A 486 20.56 10.62 8.71
N ARG A 487 21.65 9.88 8.44
CA ARG A 487 22.85 9.81 9.30
C ARG A 487 23.28 11.19 9.79
N GLY A 488 23.63 11.28 11.07
CA GLY A 488 23.95 12.54 11.74
C GLY A 488 22.74 13.45 12.01
N GLY A 489 21.59 13.21 11.38
CA GLY A 489 20.31 13.83 11.70
C GLY A 489 19.75 13.34 13.03
N LYS A 490 18.88 14.14 13.63
CA LYS A 490 18.31 13.88 14.96
C LYS A 490 17.40 12.66 14.95
N ALA A 491 17.56 11.81 15.96
CA ALA A 491 16.75 10.61 16.14
C ALA A 491 15.65 10.83 17.16
N TRP A 492 14.54 10.13 16.95
CA TRP A 492 13.37 10.13 17.82
C TRP A 492 13.36 8.91 18.74
N LEU A 493 12.93 9.14 19.97
CA LEU A 493 12.54 8.12 20.95
C LEU A 493 11.06 8.30 21.25
N PHE A 494 10.26 7.26 21.09
CA PHE A 494 8.82 7.28 21.30
C PHE A 494 8.47 6.31 22.42
N ILE A 495 7.75 6.78 23.45
CA ILE A 495 7.30 5.97 24.59
C ILE A 495 5.79 6.13 24.78
N ASP A 496 5.13 5.06 25.22
CA ASP A 496 3.73 5.03 25.63
C ASP A 496 3.56 4.79 27.14
N GLU A 497 2.40 4.29 27.56
CA GLU A 497 2.04 4.02 28.96
C GLU A 497 3.10 3.22 29.77
N ILE A 498 3.38 3.69 31.00
CA ILE A 498 4.19 2.94 31.97
C ILE A 498 3.25 2.11 32.85
N VAL A 499 3.07 0.86 32.46
CA VAL A 499 2.16 -0.09 33.13
C VAL A 499 2.78 -0.59 34.44
N ILE A 500 2.02 -0.50 35.52
CA ILE A 500 2.43 -0.87 36.89
C ILE A 500 1.33 -1.69 37.53
N LYS A 501 1.56 -2.98 37.76
CA LYS A 501 0.56 -3.92 38.30
C LYS A 501 0.89 -4.37 39.70
#